data_AF-A0A815GJZ1-F1
#
_entry.id   AF-A0A815GJZ1-F1
#
_cell.length_a   1.000
_cell.length_b   1.000
_cell.length_c   1.000
_cell.angle_alpha   90.00
_cell.angle_beta   90.00
_cell.angle_gamma   90.00
#
_symmetry.space_group_name_H-M   'P 1'
#
loop_
_entity.id
_entity.type
_entity.pdbx_description
1 polymer ?
#
loop_
_entity_poly.entity_id
_entity_poly.type
_entity_poly.pdbx_seq_one_letter_code
_entity_poly.pdbx_strand_id
1 'polypeptide(L)' 'MALVYFAVYDCDVFSRDDKLAHFCLPLTVMQTGYRHIHLRANNNDPIHSTIFVRVDIEDVDEEDMIYVRL' A
#
# COMPACT_ATOMS: atom_id res chain seq x y z
N MET A 1 0.87 -16.45 4.72
CA MET A 1 0.86 -15.63 3.49
C MET A 1 0.42 -14.23 3.87
N ALA A 2 1.13 -13.20 3.40
CA ALA A 2 0.86 -11.80 3.76
C ALA A 2 0.52 -10.97 2.51
N LEU A 3 -0.31 -9.94 2.70
CA LEU A 3 -0.69 -8.96 1.69
C LEU A 3 -0.22 -7.58 2.13
N VAL A 4 0.23 -6.76 1.17
CA VAL A 4 0.46 -5.33 1.39
C VAL A 4 -0.72 -4.57 0.78
N TYR A 5 -1.39 -3.78 1.61
CA TYR A 5 -2.59 -3.05 1.23
C TYR A 5 -2.40 -1.55 1.46
N PHE A 6 -2.41 -0.79 0.37
CA PHE A 6 -2.38 0.66 0.39
C PHE A 6 -3.81 1.16 0.34
N ALA A 7 -4.18 2.03 1.28
CA ALA A 7 -5.48 2.68 1.33
C ALA A 7 -5.28 4.18 1.45
N VAL A 8 -6.01 4.93 0.62
CA VAL A 8 -6.02 6.39 0.67
C VAL A 8 -7.37 6.81 1.20
N TYR A 9 -7.34 7.59 2.27
CA TYR A 9 -8.52 8.15 2.91
C TYR A 9 -8.50 9.68 2.78
N ASP A 10 -9.67 10.26 2.59
CA ASP A 10 -9.88 11.70 2.76
C ASP A 10 -10.17 11.97 4.24
N CYS A 11 -9.39 12.85 4.85
CA CYS A 11 -9.52 13.13 6.28
C CYS A 11 -10.66 14.11 6.52
N ASP A 12 -11.66 13.67 7.29
CA ASP A 12 -12.82 14.49 7.64
C ASP A 12 -12.78 14.95 9.09
N VAL A 13 -13.03 16.25 9.32
CA VAL A 13 -13.01 16.82 10.67
C VAL A 13 -14.27 16.43 11.48
N PHE A 14 -15.38 16.13 10.81
CA PHE A 14 -16.70 15.97 11.43
C PHE A 14 -17.33 14.59 11.21
N SER A 15 -16.75 13.76 10.35
CA SER A 15 -17.26 12.45 9.94
C SER A 15 -16.14 11.40 9.97
N ARG A 16 -16.50 10.15 9.66
CA ARG A 16 -15.49 9.10 9.42
C ARG A 16 -14.83 9.37 8.08
N ASP A 17 -13.51 9.25 8.04
CA ASP A 17 -12.73 9.36 6.80
C ASP A 17 -13.28 8.49 5.67
N ASP A 18 -13.37 9.11 4.49
CA ASP A 18 -13.87 8.48 3.28
C ASP A 18 -12.73 7.81 2.53
N LYS A 19 -12.88 6.51 2.22
CA LYS A 19 -11.88 5.80 1.43
C LYS A 19 -11.96 6.26 -0.02
N LEU A 20 -10.90 6.88 -0.52
CA LEU A 20 -10.83 7.37 -1.90
C LEU A 20 -10.39 6.27 -2.88
N ALA A 21 -9.36 5.50 -2.51
CA ALA A 21 -8.75 4.53 -3.41
C ALA A 21 -7.92 3.48 -2.67
N HIS A 22 -7.55 2.41 -3.37
CA HIS A 22 -6.71 1.34 -2.82
C HIS A 22 -5.79 0.68 -3.84
N PHE A 23 -4.83 -0.07 -3.32
CA PHE A 23 -4.04 -1.04 -4.07
C PHE A 23 -3.66 -2.21 -3.16
N CYS A 24 -3.61 -3.43 -3.70
CA CYS A 24 -3.30 -4.64 -2.94
C CYS A 24 -2.44 -5.59 -3.77
N LEU A 25 -1.40 -6.17 -3.16
CA LEU A 25 -0.66 -7.28 -3.74
C LEU A 25 -0.09 -8.22 -2.66
N PRO A 26 0.25 -9.48 -3.01
CA PRO A 26 1.01 -10.37 -2.13
C PRO A 26 2.40 -9.85 -1.82
N LEU A 27 2.83 -9.91 -0.56
CA LEU A 27 4.17 -9.46 -0.14
C LEU A 27 5.29 -10.08 -0.98
N THR A 28 5.13 -11.34 -1.39
CA THR A 28 6.10 -12.10 -2.19
C THR A 28 6.35 -11.53 -3.59
N VAL A 29 5.49 -10.63 -4.10
CA VAL A 29 5.66 -9.98 -5.40
C VAL A 29 5.91 -8.48 -5.30
N MET A 30 6.08 -7.95 -4.08
CA MET A 30 6.38 -6.53 -3.87
C MET A 30 7.78 -6.21 -4.39
N GLN A 31 7.90 -5.10 -5.13
CA GLN A 31 9.19 -4.62 -5.63
C GLN A 31 9.77 -3.57 -4.69
N THR A 32 11.07 -3.70 -4.36
CA THR A 32 11.80 -2.73 -3.54
C THR A 32 12.25 -1.49 -4.34
N GLY A 33 12.69 -0.46 -3.61
CA GLY A 33 13.15 0.83 -4.13
C GLY A 33 12.03 1.86 -4.32
N TYR A 34 12.33 2.93 -5.06
CA TYR A 34 11.35 3.96 -5.40
C TYR A 34 10.39 3.48 -6.50
N ARG A 35 9.09 3.49 -6.20
CA ARG A 35 8.04 2.95 -7.10
C ARG A 35 6.79 3.83 -7.09
N HIS A 36 6.10 3.83 -8.22
CA HIS A 36 4.72 4.31 -8.30
C HIS A 36 3.76 3.15 -8.03
N ILE A 37 2.81 3.38 -7.13
CA ILE A 37 1.69 2.48 -6.90
C ILE A 37 0.47 3.06 -7.59
N HIS A 38 -0.05 2.33 -8.58
CA HIS A 38 -1.26 2.70 -9.30
C HIS A 38 -2.49 2.32 -8.49
N LEU A 39 -3.21 3.33 -8.03
CA LEU A 39 -4.39 3.15 -7.22
C LEU A 39 -5.58 2.68 -8.07
N ARG A 40 -6.55 2.08 -7.41
CA ARG A 40 -7.85 1.66 -7.94
C ARG A 40 -8.95 2.34 -7.16
N ALA A 41 -10.06 2.64 -7.83
CA ALA A 41 -11.26 3.11 -7.17
C ALA A 41 -11.87 2.00 -6.27
N ASN A 42 -12.81 2.36 -5.40
CA ASN A 42 -13.44 1.41 -4.48
C ASN A 42 -14.16 0.25 -5.19
N ASN A 43 -14.64 0.46 -6.42
CA ASN A 43 -15.22 -0.57 -7.29
C ASN A 43 -14.15 -1.40 -8.04
N ASN A 44 -12.87 -1.19 -7.73
CA ASN A 44 -11.68 -1.81 -8.32
C ASN A 44 -11.33 -1.37 -9.75
N ASP A 45 -12.01 -0.34 -10.27
CA ASP A 45 -11.69 0.23 -11.57
C ASP A 45 -10.32 0.94 -11.54
N PRO A 46 -9.55 0.86 -12.65
CA PRO A 46 -8.30 1.58 -12.77
C PRO A 46 -8.56 3.10 -12.79
N ILE A 47 -7.78 3.84 -12.01
CA ILE A 47 -7.80 5.32 -12.00
C ILE A 47 -6.41 5.86 -12.32
N HIS A 48 -6.33 7.08 -12.84
CA HIS A 48 -5.06 7.75 -13.17
C HIS A 48 -4.40 8.40 -11.95
N SER A 49 -4.45 7.74 -10.80
CA SER A 49 -3.90 8.24 -9.54
C SER A 49 -2.79 7.32 -9.04
N THR A 50 -1.71 7.91 -8.54
CA THR A 50 -0.56 7.15 -8.01
C THR A 50 -0.06 7.72 -6.69
N ILE A 51 0.50 6.86 -5.85
CA ILE A 51 1.39 7.27 -4.76
C ILE A 51 2.82 6.89 -5.13
N PHE A 52 3.77 7.78 -4.85
CA PHE A 52 5.19 7.52 -4.98
C PHE A 52 5.75 7.12 -3.61
N VAL A 53 6.26 5.90 -3.50
CA VAL A 53 6.75 5.31 -2.25
C VAL A 53 8.18 4.80 -2.41
N ARG A 54 8.90 4.65 -1.30
CA ARG A 54 10.17 3.92 -1.27
C ARG A 54 9.96 2.67 -0.43
N VAL A 55 10.16 1.51 -1.03
CA VAL A 55 9.90 0.23 -0.38
C VAL A 55 11.22 -0.44 -0.04
N ASP A 56 11.48 -0.59 1.25
CA ASP A 56 12.61 -1.37 1.76
C ASP A 56 12.05 -2.59 2.52
N ILE A 57 12.53 -3.79 2.17
CA ILE A 57 12.14 -5.08 2.76
C ILE A 57 13.40 -5.67 3.37
N GLU A 58 13.37 -5.93 4.68
CA GLU A 58 14.48 -6.48 5.44
C GLU A 58 14.03 -7.77 6.14
N ASP A 59 14.82 -8.83 5.98
CA ASP A 59 14.70 -10.06 6.76
C ASP A 59 15.45 -9.85 8.08
N VAL A 60 14.73 -9.84 9.19
CA VAL A 60 15.34 -9.75 10.53
C VAL A 60 15.48 -11.16 11.07
N ASP A 61 16.70 -11.54 11.48
CA ASP A 61 17.03 -12.89 11.97
C ASP A 61 16.29 -13.30 13.28
N GLU A 62 15.48 -12.42 13.86
CA GLU A 62 14.55 -12.74 14.96
C GLU A 62 13.23 -13.29 14.40
N GLU A 63 13.09 -14.61 14.40
CA GLU A 63 11.88 -15.40 14.12
C GLU A 63 10.91 -14.78 13.08
N ASP A 64 11.27 -14.90 11.79
CA ASP A 64 10.36 -14.72 10.64
C ASP A 64 9.63 -13.37 10.53
N MET A 65 10.17 -12.28 11.11
CA MET A 65 9.54 -10.96 11.03
C MET A 65 10.09 -10.16 9.83
N ILE A 66 9.26 -9.99 8.80
CA ILE A 66 9.57 -9.11 7.66
C ILE A 66 9.12 -7.68 7.99
N TYR A 67 10.07 -6.74 8.01
CA TYR A 67 9.77 -5.32 8.16
C TYR A 67 9.60 -4.66 6.79
N VAL A 68 8.52 -3.90 6.62
CA VAL A 68 8.26 -3.11 5.40
C VAL A 68 8.26 -1.63 5.78
N ARG A 69 9.23 -0.89 5.24
CA ARG A 69 9.29 0.58 5.34
C ARG A 69 8.80 1.19 4.04
N LEU A 70 7.85 2.13 4.14
CA LEU A 70 7.18 2.81 3.01
C LEU A 70 7.50 4.31 2.97
#